data_AF-A0A3N5MEA1-F1
#
_entry.id   AF-A0A3N5MEA1-F1
#
_cell.length_a   1.000
_cell.length_b   1.000
_cell.length_c   1.000
_cell.angle_alpha   90.00
_cell.angle_beta   90.00
_cell.angle_gamma   90.00
#
_symmetry.space_group_name_H-M   'P 1'
#
loop_
_entity.id
_entity.type
_entity.pdbx_description
1 polymer ?
#
loop_
_entity_poly.entity_id
_entity_poly.type
_entity_poly.pdbx_seq_one_letter_code
_entity_poly.pdbx_strand_id
1 'polypeptide(L)' 'MTNEEKSTIGSDVAAVTGDGTLPLDNGTSHDGRYQYSFETGAGAIGIYGINNDGSLSFVGLDDGLAVIGGYAGIAVR' A
#
# COMPACT_ATOMS: atom_id res chain seq x y z
N MET A 1 6.42 -28.69 -22.10
CA MET A 1 6.09 -28.21 -20.75
C MET A 1 6.47 -26.75 -20.71
N THR A 2 5.50 -25.86 -20.90
CA THR A 2 5.67 -24.41 -20.71
C THR A 2 5.07 -24.08 -19.36
N ASN A 3 5.92 -23.67 -18.42
CA ASN A 3 5.45 -23.19 -17.12
C ASN A 3 4.87 -21.80 -17.35
N GLU A 4 3.55 -21.68 -17.32
CA GLU A 4 2.89 -20.38 -17.21
C GLU A 4 3.10 -19.90 -15.78
N GLU A 5 3.94 -18.88 -15.63
CA GLU A 5 4.05 -18.13 -14.39
C GLU A 5 2.76 -17.35 -14.20
N LYS A 6 1.88 -17.89 -13.34
CA LYS A 6 0.62 -17.24 -12.98
C LYS A 6 0.96 -15.98 -12.17
N SER A 7 0.96 -14.84 -12.83
CA SER A 7 0.94 -13.53 -12.18
C SER A 7 -0.31 -13.46 -11.31
N THR A 8 -0.14 -13.79 -10.03
CA THR A 8 -1.15 -13.51 -9.03
C THR A 8 -1.11 -12.00 -8.85
N ILE A 9 -2.02 -11.31 -9.53
CA ILE A 9 -2.44 -9.99 -9.05
C ILE A 9 -2.97 -10.25 -7.65
N GLY A 10 -2.15 -9.93 -6.64
CA GLY A 10 -2.58 -9.98 -5.26
C GLY A 10 -3.84 -9.15 -5.18
N SER A 11 -4.91 -9.70 -4.62
CA SER A 11 -6.00 -8.87 -4.16
C SER A 11 -5.42 -7.98 -3.07
N ASP A 12 -5.05 -6.75 -3.43
CA ASP A 12 -4.43 -5.82 -2.50
C ASP A 12 -5.44 -5.49 -1.40
N VAL A 13 -5.10 -5.86 -0.16
CA VAL A 13 -5.85 -5.44 1.02
C VAL A 13 -5.34 -4.05 1.37
N ALA A 14 -6.12 -3.03 1.06
CA ALA A 14 -5.90 -1.72 1.63
C ALA A 14 -6.20 -1.78 3.13
N ALA A 15 -5.28 -1.27 3.95
CA ALA A 15 -5.55 -1.11 5.37
C ALA A 15 -6.71 -0.12 5.61
N VAL A 16 -7.30 -0.15 6.80
CA VAL A 16 -8.23 0.90 7.23
C VAL A 16 -7.40 2.06 7.74
N THR A 17 -7.28 3.11 6.93
CA THR A 17 -6.23 4.13 7.12
C THR A 17 -6.75 5.41 7.81
N GLY A 18 -8.02 5.38 8.24
CA GLY A 18 -8.69 6.47 8.95
C GLY A 18 -9.63 7.28 8.05
N ASP A 19 -10.34 8.24 8.65
CA ASP A 19 -11.27 9.09 7.89
C ASP A 19 -10.51 10.08 7.01
N GLY A 20 -10.99 10.27 5.77
CA GLY A 20 -10.43 11.25 4.82
C GLY A 20 -9.25 10.74 3.99
N THR A 21 -8.81 9.50 4.19
CA THR A 21 -7.79 8.87 3.35
C THR A 21 -8.41 8.25 2.08
N LEU A 22 -7.60 8.16 1.03
CA LEU A 22 -7.95 7.54 -0.25
C LEU A 22 -6.72 6.76 -0.74
N PRO A 23 -6.52 5.52 -0.28
CA PRO A 23 -5.40 4.70 -0.70
C PRO A 23 -5.55 4.38 -2.19
N LEU A 24 -4.58 4.79 -3.02
CA LEU A 24 -4.60 4.54 -4.47
C LEU A 24 -3.48 3.62 -4.95
N ASP A 25 -2.46 3.43 -4.13
CA ASP A 25 -1.28 2.66 -4.46
C ASP A 25 -0.71 2.04 -3.20
N ASN A 26 -0.14 0.84 -3.33
CA ASN A 26 0.35 0.06 -2.22
C ASN A 26 1.61 -0.72 -2.62
N GLY A 27 2.58 -0.81 -1.72
CA GLY A 27 3.82 -1.55 -1.93
C GLY A 27 4.22 -2.35 -0.69
N THR A 28 4.87 -3.48 -0.88
CA THR A 28 5.34 -4.33 0.22
C THR A 28 6.85 -4.21 0.36
N SER A 29 7.35 -4.09 1.59
CA SER A 29 8.79 -4.17 1.89
C SER A 29 9.39 -5.49 1.38
N HIS A 30 10.68 -5.47 1.03
CA HIS A 30 11.35 -6.65 0.45
C HIS A 30 11.35 -7.89 1.36
N ASP A 31 11.37 -7.70 2.68
CA ASP A 31 11.32 -8.79 3.66
C ASP A 31 9.88 -9.25 4.00
N GLY A 32 8.87 -8.65 3.36
CA GLY A 32 7.46 -8.99 3.55
C GLY A 32 6.89 -8.59 4.91
N ARG A 33 7.58 -7.75 5.69
CA ARG A 33 7.16 -7.38 7.04
C ARG A 33 6.26 -6.16 7.10
N TYR A 34 6.30 -5.31 6.07
CA TYR A 34 5.56 -4.07 5.99
C TYR A 34 4.83 -3.90 4.67
N GLN A 35 3.64 -3.33 4.74
CA GLN A 35 2.87 -2.77 3.65
C GLN A 35 2.89 -1.25 3.76
N TYR A 36 3.12 -0.57 2.65
CA TYR A 36 3.02 0.88 2.49
C TYR A 36 1.82 1.20 1.61
N SER A 37 1.08 2.24 1.97
CA SER A 37 -0.05 2.72 1.18
C SER A 37 0.04 4.23 1.00
N PHE A 38 -0.18 4.72 -0.22
CA PHE A 38 -0.23 6.16 -0.47
C PHE A 38 -1.63 6.70 -0.17
N GLU A 39 -1.75 7.40 0.95
CA GLU A 39 -2.98 7.99 1.47
C GLU A 39 -3.23 9.35 0.81
N THR A 40 -3.68 9.34 -0.44
CA THR A 40 -3.73 10.57 -1.26
C THR A 40 -4.59 11.69 -0.67
N GLY A 41 -5.70 11.35 0.02
CA GLY A 41 -6.54 12.30 0.73
C GLY A 41 -5.86 12.97 1.93
N ALA A 42 -4.83 12.32 2.51
CA ALA A 42 -4.05 12.85 3.62
C ALA A 42 -2.68 13.43 3.20
N GLY A 43 -2.21 13.14 1.98
CA GLY A 43 -0.86 13.54 1.56
C GLY A 43 0.23 12.83 2.38
N ALA A 44 0.08 11.52 2.56
CA ALA A 44 0.98 10.76 3.43
C ALA A 44 1.15 9.30 2.97
N ILE A 45 2.20 8.64 3.47
CA ILE A 45 2.37 7.19 3.37
C ILE A 45 1.93 6.56 4.69
N GLY A 46 0.93 5.69 4.64
CA GLY A 46 0.58 4.80 5.74
C GLY A 46 1.53 3.60 5.78
N ILE A 47 2.03 3.26 6.97
CA ILE A 47 2.93 2.13 7.20
C ILE A 47 2.20 1.10 8.06
N TYR A 48 2.15 -0.13 7.57
CA TYR A 48 1.45 -1.23 8.23
C TYR A 48 2.36 -2.44 8.38
N GLY A 49 2.37 -3.06 9.56
CA GLY A 49 3.02 -4.34 9.80
C GLY A 49 2.15 -5.48 9.29
N ILE A 50 2.75 -6.43 8.57
CA ILE A 50 2.10 -7.65 8.09
C ILE A 50 2.24 -8.72 9.17
N ASN A 51 1.10 -9.17 9.71
CA ASN A 51 1.04 -10.25 10.67
C ASN A 51 1.20 -11.62 9.97
N ASN A 52 1.51 -12.66 10.75
CA ASN A 52 1.69 -14.02 10.22
C ASN A 52 0.43 -14.59 9.53
N ASP A 53 -0.75 -14.06 9.84
CA ASP A 53 -2.02 -14.43 9.22
C ASP A 53 -2.37 -13.56 7.99
N GLY A 54 -1.47 -12.66 7.59
CA GLY A 54 -1.64 -11.71 6.49
C GLY A 54 -2.43 -10.45 6.84
N SER A 55 -2.91 -10.31 8.08
CA SER A 55 -3.59 -9.09 8.51
C SER A 55 -2.62 -7.92 8.65
N LEU A 56 -3.13 -6.71 8.42
CA LEU A 56 -2.36 -5.47 8.51
C LEU A 56 -2.59 -4.79 9.87
N SER A 57 -1.52 -4.34 10.50
CA SER A 57 -1.54 -3.57 11.74
C SER A 57 -0.92 -2.20 11.50
N PHE A 58 -1.60 -1.12 11.90
CA PHE A 58 -1.05 0.22 11.72
C PHE A 58 0.20 0.43 12.58
N VAL A 59 1.27 0.92 11.95
CA VAL A 59 2.56 1.20 12.60
C VAL A 59 2.79 2.69 12.70
N GLY A 60 2.47 3.44 11.65
CA GLY A 60 2.70 4.88 11.63
C GLY A 60 2.37 5.51 10.28
N LEU A 61 2.54 6.83 10.24
CA LEU A 61 2.30 7.67 9.08
C LEU A 61 3.57 8.48 8.81
N ASP A 62 3.99 8.54 7.55
CA ASP A 62 5.01 9.49 7.08
C ASP A 62 4.31 10.57 6.24
N ASP A 63 4.33 11.82 6.73
CA ASP A 63 3.52 12.92 6.20
C ASP A 63 4.33 13.89 5.32
N GLY A 64 3.75 15.06 5.02
CA GLY A 64 4.45 16.12 4.28
C GLY A 64 4.53 15.89 2.77
N LEU A 65 3.86 14.87 2.25
CA LEU A 65 3.65 14.75 0.81
C LEU A 65 2.60 15.76 0.38
N ALA A 66 2.87 16.45 -0.72
CA ALA A 66 1.87 17.34 -1.28
C ALA A 66 0.61 16.52 -1.62
N VAL A 67 -0.56 17.03 -1.21
CA VAL A 67 -1.88 16.53 -1.62
C VAL A 67 -2.07 16.94 -3.09
N ILE A 68 -1.24 16.40 -3.97
CA ILE A 68 -1.38 16.56 -5.40
C ILE A 68 -2.32 15.43 -5.79
N GLY A 69 -3.55 15.79 -6.19
CA GLY A 69 -4.61 14.86 -6.57
C GLY A 69 -4.22 13.98 -7.75
N GLY A 70 -3.39 12.98 -7.50
CA GLY A 70 -2.96 11.97 -8.44
C GLY A 70 -3.87 10.76 -8.30
N TYR A 71 -4.97 10.74 -9.05
CA TYR A 71 -5.88 9.59 -9.15
C TYR A 71 -5.30 8.40 -9.94
N ALA A 72 -3.99 8.41 -10.21
CA ALA A 72 -3.28 7.40 -10.97
C ALA A 72 -2.08 6.97 -10.14
N GLY A 73 -2.10 5.74 -9.61
CA GLY A 73 -1.04 5.19 -8.77
C GLY A 73 0.37 5.39 -9.35
N ILE A 74 1.38 5.43 -8.49
CA ILE A 74 2.79 5.55 -8.85
C ILE A 74 3.30 4.16 -9.28
N ALA A 75 2.89 3.72 -10.47
CA ALA A 75 3.58 2.64 -11.15
C ALA A 75 4.86 3.21 -11.81
N VAL A 76 5.97 3.23 -11.06
CA VAL A 76 7.30 3.50 -11.62
C VAL A 76 7.78 2.28 -12.40
N ARG A 77 8.18 2.51 -13.67
CA ARG A 77 8.80 1.54 -14.58
C ARG A 77 10.25 1.23 -14.18
#